data_AF-A0A9E4IJM8-F1
#
_entry.id   AF-A0A9E4IJM8-F1
#
_cell.length_a   1.000
_cell.length_b   1.000
_cell.length_c   1.000
_cell.angle_alpha   90.00
_cell.angle_beta   90.00
_cell.angle_gamma   90.00
#
_symmetry.space_group_name_H-M   'P 1'
#
loop_
_entity.id
_entity.type
_entity.pdbx_description
1 polymer ?
#
loop_
_entity_poly.entity_id
_entity_poly.type
_entity_poly.pdbx_seq_one_letter_code
_entity_poly.pdbx_strand_id
1 'polypeptide(L)'
;GRAVLVKRVLAGEPVEVVTREMGVSRRTGFKWLERLREEGEEGLLDRSSRPHHHPRRIPRQRRRRIERLRRERWSCPRIADQLNMPVSTVTLEVKRLGLSRLSSLAPPEPVVRYERSRPGSLVHMDIKKLARI
;
A
#
# COMPACT_ATOMS: atom_id res chain seq x y z
N GLY A 1 -1.19 -26.07 13.07
CA GLY A 1 -0.63 -24.70 13.07
C GLY A 1 0.27 -24.49 14.28
N ARG A 2 1.10 -23.44 14.30
CA ARG A 2 2.07 -23.11 15.38
C ARG A 2 1.52 -23.17 16.82
N ALA A 3 0.32 -22.66 17.09
CA ALA A 3 -0.31 -22.76 18.41
C ALA A 3 -0.57 -24.21 18.84
N VAL A 4 -0.98 -25.07 17.90
CA VAL A 4 -1.17 -26.51 18.16
C VAL A 4 0.15 -27.19 18.49
N LEU A 5 1.23 -26.86 17.77
CA LEU A 5 2.55 -27.41 18.06
C LEU A 5 2.97 -27.07 19.48
N VAL A 6 2.87 -25.79 19.85
CA VAL A 6 3.29 -25.31 21.15
C VAL A 6 2.42 -25.89 22.26
N LYS A 7 1.10 -25.99 22.07
CA LYS A 7 0.19 -26.63 23.03
C LYS A 7 0.57 -28.09 23.30
N ARG A 8 0.90 -28.87 22.26
CA ARG A 8 1.33 -30.28 22.40
C ARG A 8 2.64 -30.41 23.17
N VAL A 9 3.60 -29.54 22.87
CA VAL A 9 4.87 -29.50 23.60
C VAL A 9 4.67 -29.13 25.07
N LEU A 10 3.82 -28.14 25.37
CA LEU A 10 3.48 -27.76 26.75
C LEU A 10 2.72 -28.86 27.50
N ALA A 11 2.01 -29.73 26.79
CA ALA A 11 1.38 -30.93 27.35
C ALA A 11 2.37 -32.07 27.67
N GLY A 12 3.68 -31.85 27.44
CA GLY A 12 4.75 -32.80 27.79
C GLY A 12 5.25 -33.64 26.61
N GLU A 13 4.73 -33.43 25.40
CA GLU A 13 5.22 -34.16 24.23
C GLU A 13 6.59 -33.65 23.77
N PRO A 14 7.53 -34.54 23.40
CA PRO A 14 8.83 -34.12 22.89
C PRO A 14 8.68 -33.28 21.60
N VAL A 15 9.35 -32.13 21.54
CA VAL A 15 9.34 -31.20 20.38
C VAL A 15 9.59 -31.92 19.06
N GLU A 16 10.43 -32.94 19.11
CA GLU A 16 10.91 -33.71 17.98
C GLU A 16 9.85 -34.62 17.38
N VAL A 17 9.00 -35.18 18.23
CA VAL A 17 7.85 -35.99 17.82
C VAL A 17 6.79 -35.08 17.21
N VAL A 18 6.44 -34.00 17.91
CA VAL A 18 5.43 -33.04 17.45
C VAL A 18 5.83 -32.38 16.13
N THR A 19 7.09 -31.94 16.00
CA THR A 19 7.59 -31.32 14.75
C THR A 19 7.57 -32.29 13.58
N ARG A 20 7.96 -33.56 13.78
CA ARG A 20 7.91 -34.62 12.76
C ARG A 20 6.48 -34.89 12.29
N GLU A 21 5.54 -35.06 13.21
CA GLU A 21 4.13 -35.32 12.87
C GLU A 21 3.46 -34.14 12.19
N MET A 22 3.87 -32.91 12.52
CA MET A 22 3.33 -31.69 11.93
C MET A 22 4.05 -31.24 10.66
N GLY A 23 5.04 -31.99 10.17
CA GLY A 23 5.77 -31.68 8.94
C GLY A 23 6.60 -30.38 9.01
N VAL A 24 7.09 -30.00 10.19
CA VAL A 24 7.93 -28.81 10.39
C VAL A 24 9.31 -29.20 10.90
N SER A 25 10.33 -28.40 10.59
CA SER A 25 11.67 -28.69 11.09
C SER A 25 11.78 -28.47 12.61
N ARG A 26 12.62 -29.27 13.28
CA ARG A 26 12.94 -29.10 14.72
C ARG A 26 13.34 -27.66 15.06
N ARG A 27 14.18 -27.04 14.21
CA ARG A 27 14.59 -25.63 14.32
C ARG A 27 13.40 -24.67 14.34
N THR A 28 12.38 -24.92 13.52
CA THR A 28 11.16 -24.10 13.49
C THR A 28 10.33 -24.29 14.74
N GLY A 29 10.22 -25.52 15.25
CA GLY A 29 9.57 -25.83 16.52
C GLY A 29 10.20 -25.06 17.69
N PHE A 30 11.53 -25.15 17.85
CA PHE A 30 12.25 -24.41 18.89
C PHE A 30 12.11 -22.89 18.75
N LYS A 31 12.17 -22.35 17.52
CA LYS A 31 11.92 -20.92 17.26
C LYS A 31 10.55 -20.48 17.74
N TRP A 32 9.50 -21.29 17.56
CA TRP A 32 8.16 -20.93 18.04
C TRP A 32 8.05 -21.01 19.57
N LEU A 33 8.73 -21.95 20.21
CA LEU A 33 8.79 -22.04 21.67
C LEU A 33 9.59 -20.89 22.31
N GLU A 34 10.66 -20.45 21.66
CA GLU A 34 11.43 -19.26 22.05
C GLU A 34 10.55 -18.01 21.94
N ARG A 35 9.87 -17.82 20.81
CA ARG A 35 8.93 -16.69 20.65
C ARG A 35 7.79 -16.69 21.66
N LEU A 36 7.22 -17.86 21.99
CA LEU A 36 6.21 -17.94 23.05
C LEU A 36 6.78 -17.47 24.39
N ARG A 37 8.02 -17.90 24.73
CA ARG A 37 8.66 -17.51 25.99
C ARG A 37 8.97 -16.02 26.07
N GLU A 38 9.36 -15.40 24.96
CA GLU A 38 9.74 -13.98 24.91
C GLU A 38 8.54 -13.04 24.77
N GLU A 39 7.54 -13.41 23.96
CA GLU A 39 6.49 -12.49 23.49
C GLU A 39 5.08 -13.00 23.84
N GLY A 40 4.95 -14.14 24.52
CA GLY A 40 3.64 -14.75 24.80
C GLY A 40 2.93 -15.22 23.53
N GLU A 41 1.60 -15.29 23.57
CA GLU A 41 0.80 -15.78 22.43
C GLU A 41 0.98 -14.90 21.17
N GLU A 42 1.30 -13.61 21.33
CA GLU A 42 1.56 -12.70 20.21
C GLU A 42 2.77 -13.13 19.37
N GLY A 43 3.78 -13.75 20.00
CA GLY A 43 4.96 -14.28 19.31
C GLY A 43 4.63 -15.41 18.33
N LEU A 44 3.44 -16.00 18.48
CA LEU A 44 2.92 -17.00 17.57
C LEU A 44 2.13 -16.39 16.41
N LEU A 45 1.95 -15.08 16.28
CA LEU A 45 1.30 -14.48 15.10
C LEU A 45 2.22 -14.45 13.86
N ASP A 46 1.63 -14.29 12.67
CA ASP A 46 2.42 -14.25 11.43
C ASP A 46 3.20 -12.95 11.38
N ARG A 47 4.52 -13.09 11.31
CA ARG A 47 5.38 -11.96 11.04
C ARG A 47 5.44 -11.74 9.54
N SER A 48 5.47 -10.47 9.15
CA SER A 48 5.72 -10.08 7.78
C SER A 48 7.02 -10.70 7.27
N SER A 49 6.97 -11.43 6.17
CA SER A 49 8.17 -11.90 5.44
C SER A 49 8.91 -10.79 4.69
N ARG A 50 8.40 -9.55 4.75
CA ARG A 50 9.02 -8.40 4.08
C ARG A 50 10.33 -8.04 4.79
N PRO A 51 11.42 -7.80 4.04
CA PRO A 51 12.69 -7.35 4.63
C PRO A 51 12.51 -6.10 5.48
N HIS A 52 13.14 -6.07 6.67
CA HIS A 52 13.16 -4.88 7.53
C HIS A 52 13.84 -3.68 6.84
N HIS A 53 14.87 -3.96 6.03
CA HIS A 53 15.59 -2.96 5.27
C HIS A 53 15.64 -3.32 3.79
N HIS A 54 15.45 -2.32 2.92
CA HIS A 54 15.59 -2.48 1.48
C HIS A 54 16.66 -1.50 0.98
N PRO A 55 17.84 -1.98 0.54
CA PRO A 55 18.98 -1.10 0.22
C PRO A 55 18.69 -0.12 -0.90
N ARG A 56 17.79 -0.46 -1.83
CA ARG A 56 17.38 0.44 -2.92
C ARG A 56 16.17 1.32 -2.56
N ARG A 57 15.90 1.52 -1.26
CA ARG A 57 14.81 2.39 -0.81
C ARG A 57 15.22 3.84 -1.08
N ILE A 58 14.48 4.52 -1.95
CA ILE A 58 14.69 5.94 -2.25
C ILE A 58 14.73 6.76 -0.94
N PRO A 59 15.76 7.59 -0.70
CA PRO A 59 15.84 8.45 0.49
C PRO A 59 14.62 9.36 0.61
N ARG A 60 14.19 9.65 1.86
CA ARG A 60 12.98 10.46 2.12
C ARG A 60 13.04 11.83 1.44
N GLN A 61 14.20 12.46 1.40
CA GLN A 61 14.41 13.75 0.73
C GLN A 61 14.10 13.69 -0.77
N ARG A 62 14.58 12.65 -1.47
CA ARG A 62 14.30 12.46 -2.90
C ARG A 62 12.81 12.22 -3.16
N ARG A 63 12.12 11.46 -2.30
CA ARG A 63 10.67 11.24 -2.37
C ARG A 63 9.89 12.55 -2.24
N ARG A 64 10.24 13.38 -1.26
CA ARG A 64 9.63 14.71 -1.06
C ARG A 64 9.84 15.61 -2.29
N ARG A 65 11.01 15.53 -2.92
CA ARG A 65 11.30 16.31 -4.14
C ARG A 65 10.48 15.82 -5.34
N ILE A 66 10.33 14.49 -5.51
CA ILE A 66 9.42 13.89 -6.51
C ILE A 66 7.99 14.37 -6.27
N GLU A 67 7.50 14.30 -5.03
CA GLU A 67 6.15 14.74 -4.67
C GLU A 67 5.92 16.21 -5.03
N ARG A 68 6.83 17.10 -4.61
CA ARG A 68 6.74 18.54 -4.85
C ARG A 68 6.66 18.85 -6.36
N LEU A 69 7.61 18.34 -7.14
CA LEU A 69 7.62 18.56 -8.59
C LEU A 69 6.38 17.98 -9.27
N ARG A 70 5.88 16.83 -8.76
CA ARG A 70 4.65 16.25 -9.29
C ARG A 70 3.43 17.12 -8.99
N ARG A 71 3.34 17.75 -7.82
CA ARG A 71 2.29 18.72 -7.45
C ARG A 71 2.37 20.01 -8.27
N GLU A 72 3.56 20.41 -8.68
CA GLU A 72 3.79 21.48 -9.70
C GLU A 72 3.40 21.05 -11.13
N ARG A 73 2.73 19.89 -11.28
CA ARG A 73 2.26 19.31 -12.55
C ARG A 73 3.37 18.88 -13.52
N TRP A 74 4.59 18.64 -13.05
CA TRP A 74 5.65 18.10 -13.91
C TRP A 74 5.34 16.63 -14.28
N SER A 75 5.73 16.24 -15.49
CA SER A 75 5.61 14.86 -15.97
C SER A 75 6.67 13.95 -15.34
N CYS A 76 6.39 12.66 -15.18
CA CYS A 76 7.37 11.72 -14.63
C CYS A 76 8.71 11.70 -15.40
N PRO A 77 8.74 11.77 -16.75
CA PRO A 77 10.00 11.89 -17.49
C PRO A 77 10.78 13.17 -17.15
N ARG A 78 10.11 14.32 -17.06
CA ARG A 78 10.76 15.60 -16.71
C ARG A 78 11.32 15.58 -15.28
N ILE A 79 10.59 14.99 -14.34
CA ILE A 79 11.05 14.83 -12.95
C ILE A 79 12.26 13.90 -12.89
N ALA A 80 12.23 12.80 -13.65
CA ALA A 80 13.31 11.83 -13.72
C ALA A 80 14.61 12.45 -14.24
N ASP A 81 14.51 13.22 -15.31
CA ASP A 81 15.61 14.01 -15.88
C ASP A 81 16.17 15.02 -14.86
N GLN A 82 15.30 15.86 -14.29
CA GLN A 82 15.69 16.88 -13.30
C GLN A 82 16.39 16.32 -12.04
N LEU A 83 16.05 15.10 -11.63
CA LEU A 83 16.58 14.47 -10.43
C LEU A 83 17.70 13.45 -10.73
N ASN A 84 18.07 13.27 -11.99
CA ASN A 84 18.97 12.22 -12.46
C ASN A 84 18.59 10.84 -11.88
N MET A 85 17.35 10.42 -12.14
CA MET A 85 16.77 9.17 -11.65
C MET A 85 16.09 8.39 -12.79
N PRO A 86 16.00 7.05 -12.72
CA PRO A 86 15.25 6.29 -13.70
C PRO A 86 13.76 6.67 -13.70
N VAL A 87 13.16 6.84 -14.89
CA VAL A 87 11.74 7.16 -15.06
C VAL A 87 10.83 6.14 -14.38
N SER A 88 11.20 4.86 -14.41
CA SER A 88 10.49 3.77 -13.73
C SER A 88 10.42 3.98 -12.22
N THR A 89 11.50 4.48 -11.61
CA THR A 89 11.60 4.74 -10.18
C THR A 89 10.69 5.91 -9.77
N VAL A 90 10.71 6.99 -10.56
CA VAL A 90 9.84 8.15 -10.35
C VAL A 90 8.37 7.75 -10.51
N THR A 91 8.04 7.02 -11.58
CA THR A 91 6.66 6.57 -11.85
C THR A 91 6.11 5.68 -10.73
N LEU A 92 6.92 4.73 -10.23
CA LEU A 92 6.55 3.89 -9.09
C LEU A 92 6.32 4.72 -7.82
N GLU A 93 7.17 5.70 -7.53
CA GLU A 93 6.99 6.54 -6.34
C GLU A 93 5.76 7.45 -6.46
N VAL A 94 5.52 8.06 -7.63
CA VAL A 94 4.30 8.83 -7.93
C VAL A 94 3.05 7.97 -7.76
N LYS A 95 3.09 6.71 -8.21
CA LYS A 95 1.99 5.74 -8.00
C LYS A 95 1.77 5.45 -6.51
N ARG A 96 2.84 5.24 -5.73
CA ARG A 96 2.76 5.03 -4.27
C ARG A 96 2.19 6.23 -3.52
N LEU A 97 2.46 7.45 -4.01
CA LEU A 97 1.91 8.69 -3.46
C LEU A 97 0.44 8.94 -3.88
N GLY A 98 -0.11 8.13 -4.79
CA GLY A 98 -1.47 8.33 -5.32
C GLY A 98 -1.59 9.48 -6.34
N LEU A 99 -0.46 10.00 -6.84
CA LEU A 99 -0.39 11.20 -7.70
C LEU A 99 -0.21 10.85 -9.20
N SER A 100 -0.55 9.63 -9.61
CA SER A 100 -0.39 9.17 -11.00
C SER A 100 -1.32 9.90 -11.97
N ARG A 101 -2.52 10.27 -11.53
CA ARG A 101 -3.54 10.97 -12.35
C ARG A 101 -3.46 12.47 -12.14
N LEU A 102 -3.76 13.26 -13.19
CA LEU A 102 -3.85 14.72 -13.07
C LEU A 102 -4.99 15.15 -12.13
N SER A 103 -6.09 14.39 -12.09
CA SER A 103 -7.18 14.60 -11.12
C SER A 103 -6.76 14.42 -9.66
N SER A 104 -5.66 13.70 -9.40
CA SER A 104 -5.08 13.62 -8.06
C SER A 104 -4.30 14.89 -7.67
N LEU A 105 -3.91 15.72 -8.65
CA LEU A 105 -3.14 16.96 -8.43
C LEU A 105 -4.05 18.17 -8.22
N ALA A 106 -5.22 18.14 -8.85
CA ALA A 106 -6.29 19.11 -8.64
C ALA A 106 -7.58 18.31 -8.43
N PRO A 107 -8.06 18.16 -7.19
CA PRO A 107 -9.33 17.50 -6.96
C PRO A 107 -10.41 18.27 -7.75
N PRO A 108 -11.39 17.56 -8.33
CA PRO A 108 -12.48 18.23 -9.03
C PRO A 108 -13.16 19.20 -8.06
N GLU A 109 -13.52 20.38 -8.57
CA GLU A 109 -14.36 21.29 -7.82
C GLU A 109 -15.65 20.56 -7.39
N PRO A 110 -16.17 20.85 -6.18
CA PRO A 110 -17.41 20.24 -5.73
C PRO A 110 -18.51 20.54 -6.75
N VAL A 111 -19.30 19.51 -7.08
CA VAL A 111 -20.42 19.67 -8.02
C VAL A 111 -21.45 20.60 -7.38
N VAL A 112 -21.54 21.83 -7.88
CA VAL A 112 -22.59 22.77 -7.50
C VAL A 112 -23.84 22.42 -8.30
N ARG A 113 -24.80 21.77 -7.65
CA ARG A 113 -26.11 21.50 -8.26
C ARG A 113 -26.99 22.74 -8.13
N TYR A 114 -27.46 23.23 -9.27
CA TYR A 114 -28.47 24.30 -9.28
C TYR A 114 -29.82 23.70 -8.93
N GLU A 115 -30.20 23.78 -7.65
CA GLU A 115 -31.51 23.36 -7.18
C GLU A 115 -32.39 24.60 -6.89
N ARG A 116 -33.68 24.47 -7.16
CA ARG A 116 -34.69 25.48 -6.83
C ARG A 116 -35.87 24.77 -6.19
N SER A 117 -36.39 25.34 -5.12
CA SER A 117 -37.46 24.75 -4.31
C SER A 117 -38.84 24.73 -4.99
N ARG A 118 -39.03 25.54 -6.05
CA ARG A 118 -40.29 25.69 -6.75
C ARG A 118 -40.17 25.21 -8.21
N PRO A 119 -41.09 24.36 -8.69
CA PRO A 119 -41.19 24.04 -10.12
C PRO A 119 -41.27 25.31 -10.98
N GLY A 120 -40.59 25.32 -12.12
CA GLY A 120 -40.54 26.47 -13.04
C GLY A 120 -39.57 27.60 -12.65
N SER A 121 -38.96 27.56 -11.46
CA SER A 121 -37.97 28.57 -11.03
C SER A 121 -36.57 28.36 -11.61
N LEU A 122 -36.35 27.26 -12.33
CA LEU A 122 -35.11 26.96 -13.05
C LEU A 122 -35.48 26.62 -14.49
N VAL A 123 -35.07 27.47 -15.44
CA VAL A 123 -35.20 27.19 -16.87
C VAL A 123 -33.87 26.61 -17.35
N HIS A 124 -33.90 25.38 -17.86
CA HIS A 124 -32.75 24.75 -18.48
C HIS A 124 -32.89 24.85 -20.00
N MET A 125 -31.92 25.49 -20.66
CA MET A 125 -31.86 25.55 -22.12
C MET A 125 -30.71 24.67 -22.59
N ASP A 126 -31.03 23.55 -23.22
CA ASP A 126 -30.04 22.69 -23.89
C ASP A 126 -29.99 23.06 -25.37
N ILE A 127 -28.78 23.30 -25.90
CA ILE A 127 -28.58 23.59 -27.32
C ILE A 127 -27.72 22.48 -27.89
N LYS A 128 -28.26 21.76 -28.88
CA LYS A 128 -27.53 20.73 -29.61
C LYS A 128 -27.21 21.19 -31.02
N LYS A 129 -25.96 20.94 -31.43
CA LYS A 129 -25.52 21.19 -32.80
C LYS A 129 -25.99 20.04 -33.70
N LEU A 130 -26.77 20.36 -34.72
CA LEU A 130 -27.17 19.40 -35.76
C LEU A 130 -26.08 19.33 -36.83
N ALA A 131 -25.74 18.11 -37.27
CA ALA A 131 -24.85 17.89 -38.40
C ALA A 131 -25.51 18.38 -39.69
N ARG A 132 -24.73 18.95 -40.61
CA ARG A 132 -25.21 19.31 -41.95
C ARG A 132 -25.39 18.02 -42.76
N ILE A 133 -26.56 17.86 -43.38
CA ILE A 133 -26.84 16.84 -44.41
C ILE A 133 -26.17 17.29 -45.71
#